data_AF-A0A1J8R6Y7-F1
#
_entry.id   AF-A0A1J8R6Y7-F1
#
_cell.length_a   1.000
_cell.length_b   1.000
_cell.length_c   1.000
_cell.angle_alpha   90.00
_cell.angle_beta   90.00
_cell.angle_gamma   90.00
#
_symmetry.space_group_name_H-M   'P 1'
#
loop_
_entity.id
_entity.type
_entity.pdbx_description
1 polymer ?
#
loop_
_entity_poly.entity_id
_entity_poly.type
_entity_poly.pdbx_seq_one_letter_code
_entity_poly.pdbx_strand_id
1 'polypeptide(L)'
;MHFRVPSRKAQHHYDKDPATVRSVNHQRLKSVSTRLASTIAARNIINVIQRREIVHRLDIGDSSLGDEGCVLLFDFLESPAGQRCKNSLTELYLTTNGIGAKGLLAVSKFVKDNHVLRELCLSGNPLSTNEDVIAYFTDALNSSRLCTLQLIHNVTLSDTFIRVFLPRLRTQYLRQLDLSAISLTSVAVPIIMEYVSSPRCRLDRLQCNANSLTLPGAREIISAIESKNYSIVKVNLEDLHIDEHDGDSEERTHAWQQGWQILNNAMQRNLRRKMLVKKQAVDLLLYSRALFLRSSMRDTRDDNIVFASISASNRLSASIKSNVISTLLMFVSLPAEIQQEIIALLAPDLSHRQRMRVVAFAADIRTLPQLDKPNLQPVNTVHFPAFMRARLSRKEDTTNNILHEGSWRPPAWWECACPEEGRTHCRTLRRWVRDMRDVWLTDVGCDVWEPEFPA
;
A
#
# COMPACT_ATOMS: atom_id res chain seq x y z
N MET A 1 -40.99 -21.28 19.69
CA MET A 1 -40.07 -20.12 19.56
C MET A 1 -39.04 -20.18 20.68
N HIS A 2 -37.81 -20.59 20.37
CA HIS A 2 -36.66 -20.35 21.27
C HIS A 2 -35.45 -20.03 20.40
N PHE A 3 -35.37 -18.77 19.96
CA PHE A 3 -34.14 -18.20 19.43
C PHE A 3 -33.16 -18.04 20.60
N ARG A 4 -32.16 -18.94 20.68
CA ARG A 4 -30.96 -18.66 21.46
C ARG A 4 -30.21 -17.53 20.77
N VAL A 5 -30.21 -16.37 21.41
CA VAL A 5 -29.35 -15.22 21.05
C VAL A 5 -27.90 -15.69 21.13
N PRO A 6 -27.08 -15.54 20.07
CA PRO A 6 -25.65 -15.75 20.20
C PRO A 6 -25.08 -14.70 21.15
N SER A 7 -24.52 -15.17 22.28
CA SER A 7 -23.85 -14.32 23.26
C SER A 7 -22.80 -13.43 22.58
N ARG A 8 -22.77 -12.15 22.96
CA ARG A 8 -21.74 -11.16 22.62
C ARG A 8 -20.33 -11.76 22.72
N LYS A 9 -19.78 -12.27 21.61
CA LYS A 9 -18.38 -12.73 21.53
C LYS A 9 -17.51 -11.61 20.96
N ALA A 10 -16.72 -11.03 21.85
CA ALA A 10 -15.45 -10.35 21.62
C ALA A 10 -15.38 -9.40 20.42
N GLN A 11 -15.95 -8.20 20.57
CA GLN A 11 -15.41 -7.04 19.86
C GLN A 11 -14.03 -6.73 20.48
N HIS A 12 -12.97 -7.21 19.86
CA HIS A 12 -11.62 -6.71 20.13
C HIS A 12 -11.59 -5.26 19.63
N HIS A 13 -11.81 -4.31 20.54
CA HIS A 13 -11.52 -2.92 20.26
C HIS A 13 -10.01 -2.80 20.01
N TYR A 14 -9.65 -2.02 18.99
CA TYR A 14 -8.30 -1.83 18.50
C TYR A 14 -7.31 -1.38 19.62
N ASP A 15 -7.82 -0.65 20.60
CA ASP A 15 -7.08 -0.20 21.79
C ASP A 15 -6.68 -1.32 22.77
N LYS A 16 -7.17 -2.55 22.55
CA LYS A 16 -6.91 -3.73 23.40
C LYS A 16 -6.00 -4.76 22.72
N ASP A 17 -5.47 -4.46 21.55
CA ASP A 17 -4.55 -5.37 20.84
C ASP A 17 -3.25 -5.57 21.64
N PRO A 18 -2.94 -6.80 22.11
CA PRO A 18 -1.69 -7.07 22.84
C PRO A 18 -0.42 -6.75 22.01
N ALA A 19 -0.52 -6.66 20.68
CA ALA A 19 0.57 -6.23 19.80
C ALA A 19 0.72 -4.70 19.68
N THR A 20 -0.09 -3.91 20.40
CA THR A 20 0.03 -2.45 20.47
C THR A 20 0.88 -2.00 21.65
N VAL A 21 2.03 -1.39 21.37
CA VAL A 21 2.87 -0.73 22.37
C VAL A 21 2.47 0.74 22.43
N ARG A 22 2.04 1.20 23.61
CA ARG A 22 1.76 2.60 23.89
C ARG A 22 2.76 3.16 24.87
N SER A 23 3.17 4.40 24.67
CA SER A 23 3.88 5.15 25.70
C SER A 23 2.95 5.42 26.88
N VAL A 24 3.49 5.33 28.09
CA VAL A 24 2.79 5.74 29.31
C VAL A 24 3.30 7.13 29.63
N ASN A 25 2.42 8.14 29.61
CA ASN A 25 2.78 9.54 29.88
C ASN A 25 3.63 9.67 31.15
N HIS A 26 4.92 9.95 30.96
CA HIS A 26 5.84 10.17 32.07
C HIS A 26 5.83 11.65 32.45
N GLN A 27 4.81 12.07 33.22
CA GLN A 27 4.73 13.42 33.80
C GLN A 27 6.00 13.81 34.60
N ARG A 28 6.82 12.82 35.01
CA ARG A 28 8.05 12.98 35.78
C ARG A 28 9.28 13.44 34.97
N LEU A 29 9.25 13.44 33.64
CA LEU A 29 10.42 13.81 32.82
C LEU A 29 10.56 15.32 32.57
N LYS A 30 9.58 16.14 32.99
CA LYS A 30 9.55 17.59 32.74
C LYS A 30 10.65 18.39 33.48
N SER A 31 11.32 17.80 34.46
CA SER A 31 12.33 18.44 35.32
C SER A 31 13.78 18.07 34.97
N VAL A 32 13.99 17.25 33.94
CA VAL A 32 15.31 16.73 33.52
C VAL A 32 15.75 17.41 32.22
N SER A 33 17.06 17.56 31.98
CA SER A 33 17.57 18.08 30.71
C SER A 33 16.95 17.34 29.51
N THR A 34 16.57 18.08 28.47
CA THR A 34 15.83 17.57 27.30
C THR A 34 16.53 16.39 26.63
N ARG A 35 17.86 16.44 26.52
CA ARG A 35 18.68 15.37 25.95
C ARG A 35 18.66 14.11 26.80
N LEU A 36 18.75 14.22 28.13
CA LEU A 36 18.70 13.05 29.01
C LEU A 36 17.30 12.43 29.00
N ALA A 37 16.24 13.25 29.05
CA ALA A 37 14.85 12.80 28.95
C ALA A 37 14.60 12.02 27.65
N SER A 38 15.09 12.54 26.52
CA SER A 38 15.07 11.91 25.20
C SER A 38 15.67 10.50 25.19
N THR A 39 16.89 10.34 25.71
CA THR A 39 17.55 9.03 25.72
C THR A 39 16.91 8.04 26.69
N ILE A 40 16.39 8.51 27.83
CA ILE A 40 15.67 7.66 28.80
C ILE A 40 14.36 7.18 28.19
N ALA A 41 13.60 8.06 27.55
CA ALA A 41 12.35 7.72 26.87
C ALA A 41 12.59 6.64 25.81
N ALA A 42 13.57 6.83 24.93
CA ALA A 42 13.93 5.85 23.90
C ALA A 42 14.30 4.48 24.50
N ARG A 43 15.15 4.44 25.54
CA ARG A 43 15.53 3.18 26.21
C ARG A 43 14.34 2.48 26.85
N ASN A 44 13.44 3.23 27.47
CA ASN A 44 12.23 2.64 28.05
C ASN A 44 11.35 2.00 26.98
N ILE A 45 11.17 2.67 25.85
CA ILE A 45 10.40 2.15 24.71
C ILE A 45 11.06 0.89 24.15
N ILE A 46 12.38 0.90 23.95
CA ILE A 46 13.15 -0.28 23.49
C ILE A 46 12.96 -1.46 24.45
N ASN A 47 13.08 -1.24 25.76
CA ASN A 47 12.87 -2.29 26.77
C ASN A 47 11.46 -2.88 26.72
N VAL A 48 10.44 -2.08 26.42
CA VAL A 48 9.06 -2.56 26.28
C VAL A 48 8.91 -3.38 24.99
N ILE A 49 9.50 -2.94 23.88
CA ILE A 49 9.48 -3.66 22.60
C ILE A 49 10.17 -5.02 22.73
N GLN A 50 11.33 -5.08 23.38
CA GLN A 50 12.12 -6.32 23.56
C GLN A 50 11.38 -7.41 24.34
N ARG A 51 10.45 -7.03 25.22
CA ARG A 51 9.65 -7.98 26.01
C ARG A 51 8.47 -8.56 25.24
N ARG A 52 8.22 -8.09 24.01
CA ARG A 52 7.11 -8.54 23.18
C ARG A 52 7.59 -9.34 22.00
N GLU A 53 6.88 -10.41 21.72
CA GLU A 53 7.17 -11.27 20.56
C GLU A 53 6.76 -10.60 19.25
N ILE A 54 5.62 -9.89 19.25
CA ILE A 54 5.06 -9.21 18.08
C ILE A 54 4.62 -7.80 18.46
N VAL A 55 5.00 -6.82 17.64
CA VAL A 55 4.55 -5.43 17.75
C VAL A 55 4.03 -4.98 16.39
N HIS A 56 2.72 -4.75 16.28
CA HIS A 56 2.08 -4.26 15.06
C HIS A 56 1.91 -2.75 15.04
N ARG A 57 1.72 -2.17 16.22
CA ARG A 57 1.50 -0.75 16.42
C ARG A 57 2.42 -0.24 17.50
N LEU A 58 3.17 0.81 17.18
CA LEU A 58 3.97 1.57 18.13
C LEU A 58 3.43 2.99 18.19
N ASP A 59 2.71 3.28 19.26
CA ASP A 59 2.06 4.56 19.52
C ASP A 59 2.77 5.26 20.68
N ILE A 60 3.75 6.09 20.32
CA ILE A 60 4.66 6.75 21.26
C ILE A 60 4.57 8.26 21.10
N GLY A 61 3.36 8.76 20.86
CA GLY A 61 3.07 10.20 20.89
C GLY A 61 3.44 10.82 22.24
N ASP A 62 3.82 12.10 22.23
CA ASP A 62 4.15 12.90 23.43
C ASP A 62 5.18 12.21 24.37
N SER A 63 6.15 11.51 23.80
CA SER A 63 7.15 10.74 24.55
C SER A 63 8.48 11.48 24.72
N SER A 64 8.54 12.75 24.27
CA SER A 64 9.74 13.59 24.35
C SER A 64 11.00 12.92 23.75
N LEU A 65 10.83 12.13 22.67
CA LEU A 65 11.95 11.42 22.06
C LEU A 65 13.05 12.36 21.56
N GLY A 66 12.71 13.50 20.99
CA GLY A 66 13.66 14.38 20.30
C GLY A 66 14.45 13.67 19.21
N ASP A 67 15.41 14.39 18.63
CA ASP A 67 16.30 13.84 17.59
C ASP A 67 17.15 12.67 18.10
N GLU A 68 17.79 12.82 19.26
CA GLU A 68 18.72 11.80 19.80
C GLU A 68 18.00 10.50 20.20
N GLY A 69 16.80 10.60 20.77
CA GLY A 69 15.99 9.45 21.15
C GLY A 69 15.39 8.76 19.93
N CYS A 70 15.01 9.51 18.89
CA CYS A 70 14.65 8.92 17.59
C CYS A 70 15.81 8.14 16.97
N VAL A 71 17.01 8.72 16.92
CA VAL A 71 18.20 8.01 16.42
C VAL A 71 18.42 6.70 17.18
N LEU A 72 18.41 6.74 18.52
CA LEU A 72 18.55 5.54 19.35
C LEU A 72 17.47 4.48 19.09
N LEU A 73 16.22 4.89 18.95
CA LEU A 73 15.11 3.98 18.68
C LEU A 73 15.25 3.31 17.31
N PHE A 74 15.56 4.08 16.26
CA PHE A 74 15.67 3.54 14.90
C PHE A 74 16.94 2.75 14.68
N ASP A 75 18.06 3.12 15.32
CA ASP A 75 19.27 2.29 15.34
C ASP A 75 18.98 0.93 16.00
N PHE A 76 18.19 0.90 17.08
CA PHE A 76 17.73 -0.36 17.66
C PHE A 76 16.83 -1.15 16.69
N LEU A 77 15.84 -0.52 16.06
CA LEU A 77 14.92 -1.18 15.12
C LEU A 77 15.63 -1.73 13.88
N GLU A 78 16.75 -1.14 13.47
CA GLU A 78 17.61 -1.64 12.40
C GLU A 78 18.65 -2.68 12.86
N SER A 79 18.88 -2.80 14.17
CA SER A 79 19.78 -3.80 14.72
C SER A 79 19.19 -5.22 14.63
N PRO A 80 20.03 -6.27 14.71
CA PRO A 80 19.55 -7.65 14.77
C PRO A 80 18.54 -7.91 15.89
N ALA A 81 18.66 -7.20 17.02
CA ALA A 81 17.72 -7.30 18.14
C ALA A 81 16.35 -6.67 17.86
N GLY A 82 16.29 -5.65 17.00
CA GLY A 82 15.05 -4.97 16.61
C GLY A 82 14.38 -5.52 15.35
N GLN A 83 15.07 -6.37 14.58
CA GLN A 83 14.60 -6.89 13.30
C GLN A 83 13.22 -7.58 13.38
N ARG A 84 12.95 -8.29 14.48
CA ARG A 84 11.63 -8.90 14.70
C ARG A 84 10.52 -7.85 14.75
N CYS A 85 10.72 -6.78 15.52
CA CYS A 85 9.79 -5.65 15.60
C CYS A 85 9.67 -4.95 14.25
N LYS A 86 10.78 -4.69 13.56
CA LYS A 86 10.77 -4.08 12.22
C LYS A 86 9.93 -4.88 11.22
N ASN A 87 9.98 -6.21 11.29
CA ASN A 87 9.25 -7.11 10.39
C ASN A 87 7.76 -7.26 10.74
N SER A 88 7.33 -6.85 11.94
CA SER A 88 5.91 -6.91 12.35
C SER A 88 5.23 -5.55 12.44
N LEU A 89 5.99 -4.46 12.51
CA LEU A 89 5.50 -3.10 12.76
C LEU A 89 4.82 -2.51 11.53
N THR A 90 3.50 -2.45 11.55
CA THR A 90 2.67 -1.92 10.47
C THR A 90 2.26 -0.46 10.69
N GLU A 91 2.24 0.01 11.93
CA GLU A 91 1.69 1.32 12.30
C GLU A 91 2.60 2.03 13.31
N LEU A 92 3.07 3.23 12.99
CA LEU A 92 4.01 4.00 13.79
C LEU A 92 3.51 5.43 14.01
N TYR A 93 3.21 5.78 15.27
CA TYR A 93 2.77 7.12 15.64
C TYR A 93 3.82 7.80 16.53
N LEU A 94 4.36 8.90 16.02
CA LEU A 94 5.43 9.70 16.62
C LEU A 94 4.98 11.13 16.91
N THR A 95 3.68 11.33 17.12
CA THR A 95 3.06 12.64 17.32
C THR A 95 3.75 13.42 18.45
N THR A 96 4.01 14.72 18.25
CA THR A 96 4.53 15.64 19.28
C THR A 96 5.74 15.12 20.06
N ASN A 97 6.80 14.70 19.34
CA ASN A 97 8.03 14.16 19.94
C ASN A 97 9.24 15.09 19.82
N GLY A 98 9.10 16.28 19.23
CA GLY A 98 10.23 17.20 19.02
C GLY A 98 11.22 16.71 17.97
N ILE A 99 10.74 16.01 16.95
CA ILE A 99 11.55 15.47 15.84
C ILE A 99 11.94 16.61 14.89
N GLY A 100 13.24 16.86 14.77
CA GLY A 100 13.86 17.80 13.84
C GLY A 100 14.59 17.10 12.70
N ALA A 101 15.71 17.66 12.24
CA ALA A 101 16.44 17.16 11.08
C ALA A 101 17.04 15.77 11.28
N LYS A 102 17.74 15.54 12.42
CA LYS A 102 18.41 14.26 12.64
C LYS A 102 17.41 13.13 12.89
N GLY A 103 16.35 13.42 13.64
CA GLY A 103 15.27 12.48 13.90
C GLY A 103 14.53 12.12 12.60
N LEU A 104 14.25 13.10 11.73
CA LEU A 104 13.65 12.83 10.42
C LEU A 104 14.58 11.99 9.52
N LEU A 105 15.89 12.21 9.54
CA LEU A 105 16.85 11.35 8.82
C LEU A 105 16.82 9.90 9.36
N ALA A 106 16.73 9.71 10.67
CA ALA A 106 16.61 8.38 11.28
C ALA A 106 15.30 7.68 10.88
N VAL A 107 14.16 8.39 10.92
CA VAL A 107 12.88 7.89 10.42
C VAL A 107 12.98 7.52 8.94
N SER A 108 13.59 8.38 8.13
CA SER A 108 13.76 8.17 6.69
C SER A 108 14.56 6.91 6.39
N LYS A 109 15.65 6.68 7.13
CA LYS A 109 16.47 5.47 7.01
C LYS A 109 15.66 4.20 7.32
N PHE A 110 14.84 4.24 8.36
CA PHE A 110 13.97 3.12 8.73
C PHE A 110 12.85 2.85 7.71
N VAL A 111 12.31 3.89 7.09
CA VAL A 111 11.23 3.82 6.08
C VAL A 111 11.76 3.39 4.71
N LYS A 112 13.01 3.72 4.39
CA LYS A 112 13.65 3.34 3.13
C LYS A 112 13.65 1.82 2.97
N ASP A 113 13.16 1.35 1.82
CA ASP A 113 12.99 -0.07 1.49
C ASP A 113 12.14 -0.86 2.52
N ASN A 114 11.32 -0.16 3.32
CA ASN A 114 10.42 -0.80 4.28
C ASN A 114 9.13 -1.24 3.60
N HIS A 115 8.91 -2.54 3.58
CA HIS A 115 7.77 -3.17 2.92
C HIS A 115 6.66 -3.61 3.88
N VAL A 116 6.84 -3.36 5.18
CA VAL A 116 5.92 -3.77 6.26
C VAL A 116 5.12 -2.58 6.78
N LEU A 117 5.77 -1.43 7.01
CA LEU A 117 5.14 -0.25 7.56
C LEU A 117 4.07 0.29 6.59
N ARG A 118 2.85 0.48 7.11
CA ARG A 118 1.68 0.97 6.36
C ARG A 118 1.25 2.36 6.78
N GLU A 119 1.37 2.70 8.06
CA GLU A 119 0.98 4.01 8.57
C GLU A 119 2.13 4.67 9.35
N LEU A 120 2.39 5.93 9.02
CA LEU A 120 3.37 6.77 9.69
C LEU A 120 2.73 8.12 10.03
N CYS A 121 2.73 8.46 11.32
CA CYS A 121 2.29 9.75 11.81
C CYS A 121 3.47 10.51 12.43
N LEU A 122 3.78 11.67 11.85
CA LEU A 122 4.82 12.60 12.30
C LEU A 122 4.20 13.95 12.72
N SER A 123 2.91 13.98 13.03
CA SER A 123 2.17 15.20 13.35
C SER A 123 2.71 15.94 14.59
N GLY A 124 2.60 17.26 14.60
CA GLY A 124 3.02 18.11 15.72
C GLY A 124 4.53 18.07 16.03
N ASN A 125 5.38 17.75 15.06
CA ASN A 125 6.83 17.77 15.18
C ASN A 125 7.45 18.96 14.42
N PRO A 126 8.52 19.58 14.95
CA PRO A 126 9.26 20.64 14.27
C PRO A 126 10.17 20.07 13.16
N LEU A 127 9.57 19.41 12.17
CA LEU A 127 10.29 18.77 11.08
C LEU A 127 11.16 19.79 10.31
N SER A 128 12.29 19.30 9.78
CA SER A 128 13.27 20.14 9.11
C SER A 128 12.75 20.72 7.78
N THR A 129 13.12 21.96 7.51
CA THR A 129 12.93 22.65 6.22
C THR A 129 14.15 22.56 5.30
N ASN A 130 15.19 21.83 5.71
CA ASN A 130 16.38 21.63 4.89
C ASN A 130 16.04 20.75 3.67
N GLU A 131 16.35 21.26 2.46
CA GLU A 131 15.97 20.60 1.21
C GLU A 131 16.59 19.20 1.05
N ASP A 132 17.82 18.97 1.51
CA ASP A 132 18.48 17.66 1.43
C ASP A 132 17.80 16.64 2.34
N VAL A 133 17.38 17.07 3.53
CA VAL A 133 16.66 16.20 4.49
C VAL A 133 15.27 15.85 3.93
N ILE A 134 14.56 16.82 3.35
CA ILE A 134 13.27 16.60 2.71
C ILE A 134 13.42 15.66 1.51
N ALA A 135 14.43 15.88 0.68
CA ALA A 135 14.73 15.03 -0.47
C ALA A 135 14.99 13.58 -0.06
N TYR A 136 15.83 13.38 0.97
CA TYR A 136 16.12 12.05 1.50
C TYR A 136 14.86 11.37 2.07
N PHE A 137 14.01 12.12 2.78
CA PHE A 137 12.74 11.61 3.28
C PHE A 137 11.79 11.21 2.15
N THR A 138 11.66 12.03 1.10
CA THR A 138 10.85 11.71 -0.07
C THR A 138 11.39 10.48 -0.82
N ASP A 139 12.71 10.35 -0.96
CA ASP A 139 13.31 9.19 -1.63
C ASP A 139 13.10 7.90 -0.82
N ALA A 140 13.19 7.98 0.51
CA ALA A 140 12.84 6.87 1.39
C ALA A 140 11.36 6.46 1.20
N LEU A 141 10.44 7.42 1.20
CA LEU A 141 9.02 7.15 0.96
C LEU A 141 8.78 6.48 -0.40
N ASN A 142 9.46 6.94 -1.45
CA ASN A 142 9.34 6.41 -2.81
C ASN A 142 9.69 4.92 -2.91
N SER A 143 10.63 4.45 -2.08
CA SER A 143 11.02 3.03 -2.00
C SER A 143 10.17 2.18 -1.04
N SER A 144 9.34 2.81 -0.22
CA SER A 144 8.56 2.15 0.82
C SER A 144 7.20 1.63 0.33
N ARG A 145 6.56 0.77 1.13
CA ARG A 145 5.14 0.37 0.95
C ARG A 145 4.18 1.11 1.88
N LEU A 146 4.57 2.31 2.31
CA LEU A 146 3.75 3.15 3.18
C LEU A 146 2.45 3.53 2.45
N CYS A 147 1.32 3.39 3.14
CA CYS A 147 -0.01 3.69 2.62
C CYS A 147 -0.58 5.00 3.18
N THR A 148 -0.23 5.36 4.41
CA THR A 148 -0.72 6.57 5.08
C THR A 148 0.45 7.35 5.67
N LEU A 149 0.54 8.63 5.29
CA LEU A 149 1.45 9.60 5.87
C LEU A 149 0.66 10.76 6.46
N GLN A 150 0.88 11.06 7.73
CA GLN A 150 0.26 12.18 8.43
C GLN A 150 1.33 13.17 8.90
N LEU A 151 1.22 14.42 8.43
CA LEU A 151 2.12 15.54 8.77
C LEU A 151 1.37 16.69 9.45
N ILE A 152 0.19 16.42 10.01
CA ILE A 152 -0.72 17.42 10.58
C ILE A 152 -0.02 18.29 11.64
N HIS A 153 -0.31 19.59 11.68
CA HIS A 153 0.21 20.53 12.69
C HIS A 153 1.74 20.66 12.70
N ASN A 154 2.40 20.43 11.56
CA ASN A 154 3.83 20.69 11.37
C ASN A 154 4.02 22.09 10.75
N VAL A 155 3.74 23.14 11.54
CA VAL A 155 3.73 24.54 11.10
C VAL A 155 5.09 25.03 10.57
N THR A 156 6.18 24.32 10.86
CA THR A 156 7.51 24.65 10.34
C THR A 156 7.68 24.31 8.86
N LEU A 157 6.85 23.43 8.28
CA LEU A 157 7.04 22.94 6.93
C LEU A 157 6.80 24.01 5.86
N SER A 158 5.66 24.71 5.88
CA SER A 158 5.28 25.78 4.94
C SER A 158 5.36 25.38 3.44
N ASP A 159 5.27 26.37 2.55
CA ASP A 159 5.42 26.17 1.09
C ASP A 159 6.81 25.64 0.70
N THR A 160 7.85 25.95 1.48
CA THR A 160 9.23 25.51 1.23
C THR A 160 9.33 23.98 1.22
N PHE A 161 8.64 23.32 2.14
CA PHE A 161 8.54 21.86 2.16
C PHE A 161 7.86 21.30 0.91
N ILE A 162 6.67 21.82 0.56
CA ILE A 162 5.88 21.30 -0.56
C ILE A 162 6.58 21.46 -1.90
N ARG A 163 7.33 22.57 -2.08
CA ARG A 163 8.15 22.83 -3.26
C ARG A 163 9.18 21.73 -3.55
N VAL A 164 9.73 21.11 -2.51
CA VAL A 164 10.68 19.99 -2.67
C VAL A 164 9.96 18.64 -2.66
N PHE A 165 8.98 18.48 -1.76
CA PHE A 165 8.34 17.21 -1.46
C PHE A 165 7.48 16.69 -2.62
N LEU A 166 6.49 17.45 -3.10
CA LEU A 166 5.52 16.95 -4.09
C LEU A 166 6.11 16.70 -5.49
N PRO A 167 7.03 17.52 -6.03
CA PRO A 167 7.67 17.23 -7.31
C PRO A 167 8.49 15.94 -7.30
N ARG A 168 9.08 15.57 -6.14
CA ARG A 168 9.89 14.36 -5.98
C ARG A 168 9.07 13.13 -5.56
N LEU A 169 7.84 13.31 -5.07
CA LEU A 169 7.00 12.21 -4.59
C LEU A 169 6.50 11.31 -5.75
N ARG A 170 6.93 10.04 -5.72
CA ARG A 170 6.69 8.98 -6.72
C ARG A 170 6.29 7.65 -6.06
N THR A 171 5.68 7.73 -4.89
CA THR A 171 5.24 6.57 -4.10
C THR A 171 4.19 5.74 -4.85
N GLN A 172 4.40 4.43 -4.96
CA GLN A 172 3.43 3.54 -5.61
C GLN A 172 2.27 3.15 -4.68
N TYR A 173 2.52 3.10 -3.37
CA TYR A 173 1.57 2.54 -2.39
C TYR A 173 0.90 3.59 -1.50
N LEU A 174 1.35 4.85 -1.50
CA LEU A 174 0.77 5.90 -0.67
C LEU A 174 -0.64 6.24 -1.17
N ARG A 175 -1.63 6.06 -0.29
CA ARG A 175 -3.05 6.30 -0.54
C ARG A 175 -3.57 7.49 0.23
N GLN A 176 -3.00 7.80 1.38
CA GLN A 176 -3.43 8.92 2.20
C GLN A 176 -2.25 9.81 2.54
N LEU A 177 -2.39 11.09 2.20
CA LEU A 177 -1.46 12.14 2.56
C LEU A 177 -2.23 13.23 3.29
N ASP A 178 -1.81 13.51 4.52
CA ASP A 178 -2.37 14.58 5.34
C ASP A 178 -1.36 15.70 5.56
N LEU A 179 -1.66 16.86 4.97
CA LEU A 179 -0.91 18.11 4.97
C LEU A 179 -1.70 19.21 5.70
N SER A 180 -2.64 18.84 6.57
CA SER A 180 -3.48 19.81 7.27
C SER A 180 -2.67 20.61 8.29
N ALA A 181 -2.90 21.92 8.37
CA ALA A 181 -2.22 22.82 9.30
C ALA A 181 -0.68 22.77 9.23
N ILE A 182 -0.12 22.80 8.01
CA ILE A 182 1.34 22.89 7.79
C ILE A 182 1.79 24.26 7.27
N SER A 183 0.90 25.26 7.34
CA SER A 183 1.13 26.64 6.94
C SER A 183 1.39 26.82 5.43
N LEU A 184 0.62 26.11 4.60
CA LEU A 184 0.62 26.32 3.14
C LEU A 184 -0.10 27.62 2.78
N THR A 185 0.36 28.29 1.74
CA THR A 185 -0.26 29.48 1.16
C THR A 185 -0.69 29.24 -0.29
N SER A 186 -1.24 30.26 -0.95
CA SER A 186 -1.56 30.22 -2.39
C SER A 186 -0.35 29.88 -3.27
N VAL A 187 0.89 30.08 -2.80
CA VAL A 187 2.12 29.68 -3.50
C VAL A 187 2.21 28.16 -3.70
N ALA A 188 1.64 27.36 -2.80
CA ALA A 188 1.63 25.90 -2.93
C ALA A 188 0.62 25.38 -3.97
N VAL A 189 -0.37 26.19 -4.38
CA VAL A 189 -1.49 25.75 -5.23
C VAL A 189 -1.02 25.18 -6.57
N PRO A 190 -0.15 25.86 -7.36
CA PRO A 190 0.33 25.31 -8.62
C PRO A 190 1.08 23.98 -8.45
N ILE A 191 1.82 23.82 -7.35
CA ILE A 191 2.60 22.61 -7.06
C ILE A 191 1.66 21.44 -6.72
N ILE A 192 0.60 21.71 -5.93
CA ILE A 192 -0.43 20.72 -5.60
C ILE A 192 -1.17 20.32 -6.88
N MET A 193 -1.57 21.28 -7.71
CA MET A 193 -2.25 21.04 -8.99
C MET A 193 -1.42 20.18 -9.94
N GLU A 194 -0.12 20.47 -10.08
CA GLU A 194 0.80 19.68 -10.90
C GLU A 194 0.87 18.24 -10.38
N TYR A 195 1.00 18.06 -9.07
CA TYR A 195 1.05 16.74 -8.46
C TYR A 195 -0.26 15.95 -8.68
N VAL A 196 -1.42 16.52 -8.35
CA VAL A 196 -2.72 15.82 -8.50
C VAL A 196 -3.08 15.57 -9.97
N SER A 197 -2.60 16.39 -10.90
CA SER A 197 -2.78 16.18 -12.33
C SER A 197 -1.83 15.12 -12.91
N SER A 198 -0.77 14.78 -12.19
CA SER A 198 0.27 13.86 -12.65
C SER A 198 -0.15 12.39 -12.46
N PRO A 199 0.25 11.47 -13.36
CA PRO A 199 0.09 10.03 -13.14
C PRO A 199 0.85 9.49 -11.91
N ARG A 200 1.74 10.31 -11.33
CA ARG A 200 2.43 10.05 -10.07
C ARG A 200 1.51 10.11 -8.85
N CYS A 201 0.41 10.86 -8.92
CA CYS A 201 -0.55 10.91 -7.83
C CYS A 201 -1.38 9.63 -7.81
N ARG A 202 -1.16 8.82 -6.77
CA ARG A 202 -1.88 7.56 -6.51
C ARG A 202 -2.72 7.63 -5.23
N LEU A 203 -2.92 8.84 -4.71
CA LEU A 203 -3.66 9.10 -3.49
C LEU A 203 -5.15 8.81 -3.67
N ASP A 204 -5.72 8.16 -2.66
CA ASP A 204 -7.15 8.04 -2.43
C ASP A 204 -7.67 9.22 -1.62
N ARG A 205 -6.83 9.73 -0.73
CA ARG A 205 -7.15 10.82 0.18
C ARG A 205 -6.04 11.86 0.24
N LEU A 206 -6.42 13.09 -0.01
CA LEU A 206 -5.59 14.28 0.21
C LEU A 206 -6.30 15.16 1.24
N GLN A 207 -5.64 15.51 2.33
CA GLN A 207 -6.17 16.48 3.31
C GLN A 207 -5.22 17.66 3.37
N CYS A 208 -5.74 18.87 3.18
CA CYS A 208 -4.97 20.10 3.21
C CYS A 208 -5.70 21.18 4.04
N ASN A 209 -6.49 20.78 5.04
CA ASN A 209 -7.29 21.70 5.87
C ASN A 209 -6.44 22.68 6.66
N ALA A 210 -7.06 23.77 7.11
CA ALA A 210 -6.42 24.74 8.00
C ALA A 210 -5.09 25.26 7.43
N ASN A 211 -5.11 25.55 6.13
CA ASN A 211 -4.02 26.19 5.40
C ASN A 211 -4.58 27.42 4.66
N SER A 212 -3.70 28.33 4.28
CA SER A 212 -4.06 29.57 3.59
C SER A 212 -4.04 29.42 2.06
N LEU A 213 -4.68 28.38 1.53
CA LEU A 213 -4.72 28.10 0.08
C LEU A 213 -5.63 29.05 -0.72
N THR A 214 -6.45 29.84 -0.03
CA THR A 214 -7.47 30.78 -0.56
C THR A 214 -8.60 30.09 -1.33
N LEU A 215 -9.74 30.77 -1.48
CA LEU A 215 -10.90 30.25 -2.22
C LEU A 215 -10.59 30.01 -3.71
N PRO A 216 -9.96 30.96 -4.44
CA PRO A 216 -9.53 30.74 -5.81
C PRO A 216 -8.59 29.53 -5.93
N GLY A 217 -7.59 29.43 -5.06
CA GLY A 217 -6.63 28.34 -5.10
C GLY A 217 -7.25 26.96 -4.86
N ALA A 218 -8.19 26.86 -3.92
CA ALA A 218 -8.95 25.63 -3.70
C ALA A 218 -9.78 25.23 -4.93
N ARG A 219 -10.41 26.20 -5.62
CA ARG A 219 -11.18 25.94 -6.85
C ARG A 219 -10.29 25.45 -7.99
N GLU A 220 -9.07 25.96 -8.12
CA GLU A 220 -8.12 25.47 -9.12
C GLU A 220 -7.68 24.03 -8.84
N ILE A 221 -7.43 23.67 -7.58
CA ILE A 221 -7.15 22.27 -7.18
C ILE A 221 -8.34 21.37 -7.52
N ILE A 222 -9.58 21.81 -7.26
CA ILE A 222 -10.79 21.07 -7.58
C ILE A 222 -10.92 20.83 -9.09
N SER A 223 -10.68 21.86 -9.90
CA SER A 223 -10.71 21.77 -11.37
C SER A 223 -9.64 20.80 -11.91
N ALA A 224 -8.44 20.82 -11.34
CA ALA A 224 -7.38 19.86 -11.68
C ALA A 224 -7.78 18.42 -11.35
N ILE A 225 -8.44 18.19 -10.20
CA ILE A 225 -8.93 16.87 -9.79
C ILE A 225 -10.06 16.39 -10.71
N GLU A 226 -11.01 17.26 -11.02
CA GLU A 226 -12.12 16.94 -11.90
C GLU A 226 -11.64 16.49 -13.29
N SER A 227 -10.72 17.25 -13.89
CA SER A 227 -10.29 17.04 -15.28
C SER A 227 -9.24 15.94 -15.43
N LYS A 228 -8.27 15.84 -14.50
CA LYS A 228 -7.05 15.03 -14.69
C LYS A 228 -6.82 13.95 -13.64
N ASN A 229 -7.53 13.95 -12.50
CA ASN A 229 -7.32 12.95 -11.46
C ASN A 229 -8.47 11.92 -11.37
N TYR A 230 -8.10 10.64 -11.44
CA TYR A 230 -9.03 9.51 -11.34
C TYR A 230 -8.80 8.61 -10.11
N SER A 231 -7.84 8.98 -9.25
CA SER A 231 -7.44 8.23 -8.05
C SER A 231 -8.12 8.70 -6.77
N ILE A 232 -8.23 10.02 -6.59
CA ILE A 232 -8.64 10.62 -5.32
C ILE A 232 -10.14 10.45 -5.14
N VAL A 233 -10.53 9.90 -3.99
CA VAL A 233 -11.92 9.65 -3.58
C VAL A 233 -12.34 10.48 -2.36
N LYS A 234 -11.37 11.11 -1.67
CA LYS A 234 -11.64 12.04 -0.58
C LYS A 234 -10.64 13.19 -0.58
N VAL A 235 -11.15 14.41 -0.62
CA VAL A 235 -10.36 15.63 -0.45
C VAL A 235 -10.93 16.41 0.72
N ASN A 236 -10.07 17.02 1.52
CA ASN A 236 -10.49 18.06 2.43
C ASN A 236 -9.64 19.31 2.23
N LEU A 237 -10.33 20.44 2.03
CA LEU A 237 -9.81 21.77 1.73
C LEU A 237 -10.56 22.81 2.59
N GLU A 238 -11.10 22.40 3.74
CA GLU A 238 -11.81 23.27 4.67
C GLU A 238 -10.85 24.25 5.36
N ASP A 239 -11.39 25.36 5.86
CA ASP A 239 -10.66 26.47 6.50
C ASP A 239 -9.71 27.22 5.55
N LEU A 240 -10.26 27.73 4.45
CA LEU A 240 -9.54 28.60 3.51
C LEU A 240 -9.38 30.01 4.08
N HIS A 241 -8.17 30.57 3.96
CA HIS A 241 -7.93 31.97 4.30
C HIS A 241 -8.77 32.89 3.40
N ILE A 242 -9.35 33.93 4.02
CA ILE A 242 -10.19 34.92 3.36
C ILE A 242 -9.27 35.99 2.78
N ASP A 243 -9.29 36.18 1.46
CA ASP A 243 -8.63 37.33 0.84
C ASP A 243 -9.60 38.51 0.73
N GLU A 244 -9.08 39.74 0.83
CA GLU A 244 -9.86 40.99 0.73
C GLU A 244 -10.62 41.15 -0.59
N HIS A 245 -10.29 40.34 -1.60
CA HIS A 245 -10.81 40.39 -2.96
C HIS A 245 -11.84 39.28 -3.27
N ASP A 246 -12.20 38.44 -2.30
CA ASP A 246 -13.04 37.27 -2.53
C ASP A 246 -14.56 37.59 -2.68
N GLY A 247 -14.96 38.87 -2.72
CA GLY A 247 -16.36 39.28 -2.79
C GLY A 247 -17.06 39.26 -1.42
N ASP A 248 -18.37 39.47 -1.40
CA ASP A 248 -19.13 39.46 -0.15
C ASP A 248 -19.25 38.03 0.44
N SER A 249 -19.82 37.90 1.64
CA SER A 249 -19.92 36.59 2.30
C SER A 249 -20.82 35.58 1.57
N GLU A 250 -21.82 36.05 0.83
CA GLU A 250 -22.80 35.19 0.15
C GLU A 250 -22.20 34.64 -1.15
N GLU A 251 -21.55 35.50 -1.93
CA GLU A 251 -20.86 35.13 -3.17
C GLU A 251 -19.80 34.05 -2.91
N ARG A 252 -19.01 34.19 -1.84
CA ARG A 252 -18.00 33.21 -1.44
C ARG A 252 -18.61 31.88 -1.05
N THR A 253 -19.70 31.92 -0.29
CA THR A 253 -20.41 30.70 0.14
C THR A 253 -20.94 29.96 -1.08
N HIS A 254 -21.54 30.68 -2.02
CA HIS A 254 -22.04 30.11 -3.26
C HIS A 254 -20.91 29.55 -4.14
N ALA A 255 -19.80 30.28 -4.28
CA ALA A 255 -18.64 29.84 -5.03
C ALA A 255 -17.99 28.58 -4.41
N TRP A 256 -17.92 28.49 -3.09
CA TRP A 256 -17.46 27.29 -2.39
C TRP A 256 -18.42 26.11 -2.58
N GLN A 257 -19.73 26.33 -2.43
CA GLN A 257 -20.75 25.29 -2.64
C GLN A 257 -20.69 24.69 -4.04
N GLN A 258 -20.53 25.52 -5.07
CA GLN A 258 -20.33 25.05 -6.44
C GLN A 258 -19.07 24.20 -6.58
N GLY A 259 -17.93 24.68 -6.07
CA GLY A 259 -16.67 23.92 -6.09
C GLY A 259 -16.81 22.58 -5.35
N TRP A 260 -17.45 22.58 -4.20
CA TRP A 260 -17.72 21.37 -3.42
C TRP A 260 -18.59 20.37 -4.17
N GLN A 261 -19.60 20.85 -4.91
CA GLN A 261 -20.47 19.99 -5.71
C GLN A 261 -19.70 19.32 -6.86
N ILE A 262 -18.85 20.08 -7.56
CA ILE A 262 -17.94 19.57 -8.59
C ILE A 262 -17.00 18.51 -7.99
N LEU A 263 -16.37 18.82 -6.87
CA LEU A 263 -15.45 17.93 -6.17
C LEU A 263 -16.14 16.63 -5.76
N ASN A 264 -17.35 16.68 -5.20
CA ASN A 264 -18.12 15.50 -4.82
C ASN A 264 -18.45 14.61 -6.02
N ASN A 265 -18.86 15.20 -7.14
CA ASN A 265 -19.13 14.45 -8.36
C ASN A 265 -17.87 13.74 -8.88
N ALA A 266 -16.73 14.44 -8.88
CA ALA A 266 -15.43 13.87 -9.26
C ALA A 266 -15.01 12.72 -8.32
N MET A 267 -15.13 12.90 -7.00
CA MET A 267 -14.82 11.87 -6.01
C MET A 267 -15.72 10.63 -6.16
N GLN A 268 -17.03 10.82 -6.40
CA GLN A 268 -17.96 9.72 -6.63
C GLN A 268 -17.65 8.97 -7.94
N ARG A 269 -17.34 9.70 -9.02
CA ARG A 269 -16.87 9.11 -10.29
C ARG A 269 -15.65 8.22 -10.04
N ASN A 270 -14.64 8.76 -9.35
CA ASN A 270 -13.40 8.06 -9.07
C ASN A 270 -13.64 6.82 -8.21
N LEU A 271 -14.46 6.94 -7.16
CA LEU A 271 -14.82 5.81 -6.29
C LEU A 271 -15.54 4.70 -7.06
N ARG A 272 -16.53 5.04 -7.88
CA ARG A 272 -17.28 4.07 -8.69
C ARG A 272 -16.37 3.32 -9.66
N ARG A 273 -15.54 4.06 -10.41
CA ARG A 273 -14.60 3.47 -11.37
C ARG A 273 -13.57 2.58 -10.67
N LYS A 274 -13.02 3.02 -9.54
CA LYS A 274 -12.10 2.23 -8.74
C LYS A 274 -12.70 0.91 -8.29
N MET A 275 -13.96 0.90 -7.82
CA MET A 275 -14.64 -0.34 -7.45
C MET A 275 -14.84 -1.29 -8.64
N LEU A 276 -15.22 -0.77 -9.80
CA LEU A 276 -15.40 -1.56 -11.03
C LEU A 276 -14.08 -2.17 -11.52
N VAL A 277 -13.02 -1.36 -11.60
CA VAL A 277 -11.69 -1.81 -12.02
C VAL A 277 -11.15 -2.87 -11.08
N LYS A 278 -11.23 -2.67 -9.77
CA LYS A 278 -10.79 -3.67 -8.78
C LYS A 278 -11.55 -4.99 -8.93
N LYS A 279 -12.87 -4.93 -9.11
CA LYS A 279 -13.71 -6.11 -9.28
C LYS A 279 -13.36 -6.87 -10.56
N GLN A 280 -13.39 -6.18 -11.70
CA GLN A 280 -13.12 -6.80 -13.00
C GLN A 280 -11.69 -7.31 -13.13
N ALA A 281 -10.71 -6.66 -12.50
CA ALA A 281 -9.34 -7.18 -12.46
C ALA A 281 -9.28 -8.55 -11.76
N VAL A 282 -9.96 -8.69 -10.61
CA VAL A 282 -10.02 -9.96 -9.88
C VAL A 282 -10.77 -11.03 -10.67
N ASP A 283 -11.90 -10.67 -11.29
CA ASP A 283 -12.69 -11.59 -12.11
C ASP A 283 -11.88 -12.04 -13.35
N LEU A 284 -11.22 -11.10 -14.04
CA LEU A 284 -10.35 -11.38 -15.19
C LEU A 284 -9.18 -12.29 -14.80
N LEU A 285 -8.53 -12.04 -13.66
CA LEU A 285 -7.45 -12.91 -13.17
C LEU A 285 -7.91 -14.37 -13.07
N LEU A 286 -9.13 -14.62 -12.58
CA LEU A 286 -9.67 -15.96 -12.43
C LEU A 286 -9.86 -16.65 -13.80
N TYR A 287 -10.48 -15.96 -14.75
CA TYR A 287 -10.69 -16.50 -16.11
C TYR A 287 -9.36 -16.69 -16.86
N SER A 288 -8.48 -15.70 -16.80
CA SER A 288 -7.17 -15.75 -17.46
C SER A 288 -6.29 -16.86 -16.89
N ARG A 289 -6.32 -17.15 -15.59
CA ARG A 289 -5.59 -18.30 -15.03
C ARG A 289 -6.16 -19.63 -15.54
N ALA A 290 -7.48 -19.75 -15.65
CA ALA A 290 -8.08 -20.96 -16.22
C ALA A 290 -7.67 -21.20 -17.68
N LEU A 291 -7.52 -20.11 -18.45
CA LEU A 291 -7.16 -20.13 -19.88
C LEU A 291 -5.66 -20.33 -20.13
N PHE A 292 -4.80 -19.55 -19.47
CA PHE A 292 -3.39 -19.40 -19.85
C PHE A 292 -2.40 -20.18 -18.97
N LEU A 293 -2.74 -20.49 -17.72
CA LEU A 293 -1.82 -21.16 -16.78
C LEU A 293 -1.43 -22.59 -17.23
N ARG A 294 -2.18 -23.16 -18.18
CA ARG A 294 -1.96 -24.52 -18.71
C ARG A 294 -1.05 -24.58 -19.93
N SER A 295 -0.68 -23.44 -20.53
CA SER A 295 0.13 -23.42 -21.77
C SER A 295 1.65 -23.40 -21.52
N SER A 296 2.12 -23.04 -20.32
CA SER A 296 3.55 -22.97 -19.99
C SER A 296 4.09 -24.28 -19.42
N MET A 297 4.08 -25.34 -20.23
CA MET A 297 4.85 -26.56 -20.00
C MET A 297 5.72 -26.88 -21.22
N ARG A 298 6.52 -25.88 -21.64
CA ARG A 298 7.90 -25.97 -22.14
C ARG A 298 8.26 -24.63 -22.80
N ASP A 299 9.20 -23.91 -22.21
CA ASP A 299 10.30 -23.25 -22.94
C ASP A 299 11.25 -22.60 -21.95
N THR A 300 12.25 -23.36 -21.53
CA THR A 300 13.51 -22.80 -21.03
C THR A 300 14.52 -22.91 -22.16
N ARG A 301 14.69 -21.81 -22.92
CA ARG A 301 15.89 -21.37 -23.66
C ARG A 301 15.45 -20.41 -24.77
N ASP A 302 15.46 -19.12 -24.48
CA ASP A 302 16.26 -18.14 -25.23
C ASP A 302 15.90 -16.73 -24.77
N ASP A 303 16.95 -15.96 -24.47
CA ASP A 303 16.88 -14.54 -24.16
C ASP A 303 16.48 -13.78 -25.43
N ASN A 304 15.19 -13.46 -25.58
CA ASN A 304 14.69 -12.30 -26.32
C ASN A 304 13.18 -12.16 -26.08
N ILE A 305 12.76 -11.03 -25.51
CA ILE A 305 11.35 -10.68 -25.30
C ILE A 305 10.75 -10.29 -26.66
N VAL A 306 10.35 -11.31 -27.42
CA VAL A 306 9.46 -11.22 -28.57
C VAL A 306 8.26 -12.09 -28.23
N PHE A 307 7.05 -11.66 -28.59
CA PHE A 307 5.82 -12.45 -28.46
C PHE A 307 6.10 -13.89 -28.91
N ALA A 308 6.19 -14.83 -27.96
CA ALA A 308 6.40 -16.22 -28.29
C ALA A 308 5.16 -16.67 -29.07
N SER A 309 5.33 -16.94 -30.36
CA SER A 309 4.32 -17.60 -31.18
C SER A 309 3.98 -18.92 -30.50
N ILE A 310 2.78 -18.99 -29.91
CA ILE A 310 2.25 -20.18 -29.25
C ILE A 310 1.90 -21.17 -30.37
N SER A 311 2.89 -21.93 -30.83
CA SER A 311 2.67 -23.03 -31.76
C SER A 311 2.09 -24.21 -30.98
N ALA A 312 0.81 -24.48 -31.26
CA ALA A 312 -0.07 -25.42 -30.56
C ALA A 312 0.22 -26.90 -30.87
N SER A 313 1.48 -27.33 -30.87
CA SER A 313 1.82 -28.70 -31.26
C SER A 313 2.83 -29.31 -30.30
N ASN A 314 2.35 -29.69 -29.11
CA ASN A 314 2.46 -31.08 -28.64
C ASN A 314 2.12 -31.17 -27.14
N ARG A 315 1.36 -32.23 -26.82
CA ARG A 315 1.14 -32.86 -25.50
C ARG A 315 -0.21 -32.62 -24.83
N LEU A 316 -1.21 -33.34 -25.36
CA LEU A 316 -2.38 -33.76 -24.62
C LEU A 316 -2.28 -35.28 -24.38
N SER A 317 -1.84 -35.68 -23.19
CA SER A 317 -2.21 -36.98 -22.64
C SER A 317 -2.17 -36.93 -21.10
N ALA A 318 -3.33 -36.64 -20.51
CA ALA A 318 -3.97 -37.52 -19.51
C ALA A 318 -4.97 -36.73 -18.64
N SER A 319 -6.23 -37.16 -18.74
CA SER A 319 -7.24 -37.12 -17.67
C SER A 319 -7.79 -35.75 -17.21
N ILE A 320 -8.34 -34.96 -18.14
CA ILE A 320 -9.39 -33.98 -17.81
C ILE A 320 -10.53 -34.17 -18.81
N LYS A 321 -11.80 -34.14 -18.34
CA LYS A 321 -13.00 -34.39 -19.14
C LYS A 321 -12.95 -33.64 -20.48
N SER A 322 -13.09 -34.38 -21.59
CA SER A 322 -12.81 -33.94 -22.97
C SER A 322 -13.51 -32.65 -23.39
N ASN A 323 -14.70 -32.36 -22.84
CA ASN A 323 -15.50 -31.21 -23.26
C ASN A 323 -14.92 -29.87 -22.78
N VAL A 324 -14.25 -29.82 -21.62
CA VAL A 324 -13.65 -28.58 -21.09
C VAL A 324 -12.32 -28.26 -21.79
N ILE A 325 -11.58 -29.29 -22.18
CA ILE A 325 -10.33 -29.14 -22.96
C ILE A 325 -10.62 -28.58 -24.35
N SER A 326 -11.71 -29.04 -25.00
CA SER A 326 -12.13 -28.58 -26.33
C SER A 326 -12.38 -27.07 -26.39
N THR A 327 -13.10 -26.52 -25.40
CA THR A 327 -13.40 -25.07 -25.34
C THR A 327 -12.17 -24.21 -25.03
N LEU A 328 -11.26 -24.70 -24.18
CA LEU A 328 -10.01 -23.98 -23.85
C LEU A 328 -9.03 -23.94 -25.03
N LEU A 329 -8.94 -25.04 -25.80
CA LEU A 329 -8.14 -25.11 -27.03
C LEU A 329 -8.70 -24.19 -28.14
N MET A 330 -10.03 -24.03 -28.20
CA MET A 330 -10.65 -23.10 -29.15
C MET A 330 -10.21 -21.65 -28.90
N PHE A 331 -10.18 -21.18 -27.64
CA PHE A 331 -9.81 -19.80 -27.35
C PHE A 331 -8.39 -19.44 -27.81
N VAL A 332 -7.41 -20.29 -27.51
CA VAL A 332 -6.00 -20.06 -27.87
C VAL A 332 -5.76 -20.17 -29.38
N SER A 333 -6.65 -20.86 -30.11
CA SER A 333 -6.61 -20.97 -31.57
C SER A 333 -7.19 -19.76 -32.32
N LEU A 334 -7.87 -18.85 -31.62
CA LEU A 334 -8.42 -17.63 -32.22
C LEU A 334 -7.29 -16.64 -32.57
N PRO A 335 -7.46 -15.79 -33.59
CA PRO A 335 -6.59 -14.64 -33.82
C PRO A 335 -6.47 -13.75 -32.58
N ALA A 336 -5.31 -13.10 -32.41
CA ALA A 336 -5.00 -12.30 -31.23
C ALA A 336 -6.01 -11.16 -31.02
N GLU A 337 -6.55 -10.59 -32.10
CA GLU A 337 -7.56 -9.55 -32.10
C GLU A 337 -8.87 -10.04 -31.45
N ILE A 338 -9.31 -11.25 -31.81
CA ILE A 338 -10.52 -11.85 -31.24
C ILE A 338 -10.30 -12.20 -29.76
N GLN A 339 -9.11 -12.70 -29.42
CA GLN A 339 -8.77 -12.96 -28.01
C GLN A 339 -8.81 -11.68 -27.18
N GLN A 340 -8.26 -10.58 -27.71
CA GLN A 340 -8.29 -9.27 -27.06
C GLN A 340 -9.72 -8.73 -26.91
N GLU A 341 -10.58 -8.93 -27.91
CA GLU A 341 -11.99 -8.52 -27.84
C GLU A 341 -12.76 -9.30 -26.79
N ILE A 342 -12.56 -10.62 -26.70
CA ILE A 342 -13.16 -11.46 -25.65
C ILE A 342 -12.68 -11.00 -24.26
N ILE A 343 -11.38 -10.72 -24.11
CA ILE A 343 -10.81 -10.21 -22.85
C ILE A 343 -11.41 -8.83 -22.51
N ALA A 344 -11.63 -7.96 -23.50
CA ALA A 344 -12.29 -6.67 -23.32
C ALA A 344 -13.76 -6.84 -22.87
N LEU A 345 -14.49 -7.82 -23.42
CA LEU A 345 -15.86 -8.14 -22.99
C LEU A 345 -15.94 -8.65 -21.55
N LEU A 346 -14.91 -9.37 -21.07
CA LEU A 346 -14.84 -9.85 -19.68
C LEU A 346 -14.51 -8.73 -18.68
N ALA A 347 -13.81 -7.69 -19.13
CA ALA A 347 -13.34 -6.59 -18.29
C ALA A 347 -13.41 -5.23 -19.03
N PRO A 348 -14.64 -4.72 -19.31
CA PRO A 348 -14.83 -3.52 -20.12
C PRO A 348 -14.38 -2.23 -19.45
N ASP A 349 -14.33 -2.17 -18.11
CA ASP A 349 -13.90 -0.97 -17.36
C ASP A 349 -12.37 -0.88 -17.19
N LEU A 350 -11.63 -1.95 -17.48
CA LEU A 350 -10.17 -1.93 -17.48
C LEU A 350 -9.66 -1.32 -18.78
N SER A 351 -8.64 -0.48 -18.73
CA SER A 351 -7.94 -0.09 -19.96
C SER A 351 -7.27 -1.29 -20.64
N HIS A 352 -6.96 -1.20 -21.93
CA HIS A 352 -6.19 -2.24 -22.63
C HIS A 352 -4.89 -2.59 -21.86
N ARG A 353 -4.17 -1.58 -21.36
CA ARG A 353 -2.94 -1.78 -20.57
C ARG A 353 -3.19 -2.51 -19.25
N GLN A 354 -4.30 -2.23 -18.57
CA GLN A 354 -4.70 -2.95 -17.36
C GLN A 354 -5.03 -4.40 -17.66
N ARG A 355 -5.82 -4.67 -18.70
CA ARG A 355 -6.15 -6.03 -19.15
C ARG A 355 -4.89 -6.83 -19.43
N MET A 356 -3.94 -6.27 -20.20
CA MET A 356 -2.68 -6.94 -20.53
C MET A 356 -1.82 -7.25 -19.30
N ARG A 357 -1.74 -6.34 -18.31
CA ARG A 357 -1.01 -6.59 -17.06
C ARG A 357 -1.64 -7.72 -16.24
N VAL A 358 -2.97 -7.76 -16.13
CA VAL A 358 -3.69 -8.83 -15.43
C VAL A 358 -3.49 -10.18 -16.12
N VAL A 359 -3.60 -10.23 -17.45
CA VAL A 359 -3.41 -11.46 -18.24
C VAL A 359 -1.97 -11.95 -18.15
N ALA A 360 -0.98 -11.06 -18.29
CA ALA A 360 0.43 -11.41 -18.16
C ALA A 360 0.74 -11.98 -16.76
N PHE A 361 0.20 -11.37 -15.70
CA PHE A 361 0.31 -11.90 -14.35
C PHE A 361 -0.37 -13.27 -14.22
N ALA A 362 -1.55 -13.45 -14.82
CA ALA A 362 -2.29 -14.72 -14.78
C ALA A 362 -1.57 -15.87 -15.50
N ALA A 363 -0.84 -15.57 -16.58
CA ALA A 363 -0.12 -16.55 -17.40
C ALA A 363 1.24 -16.96 -16.79
N ASP A 364 1.82 -16.14 -15.92
CA ASP A 364 3.11 -16.43 -15.30
C ASP A 364 2.97 -17.45 -14.15
N ILE A 365 3.54 -18.64 -14.36
CA ILE A 365 3.53 -19.74 -13.39
C ILE A 365 4.22 -19.36 -12.06
N ARG A 366 5.16 -18.41 -12.08
CA ARG A 366 5.86 -17.93 -10.88
C ARG A 366 4.93 -17.16 -9.93
N THR A 367 3.77 -16.72 -10.41
CA THR A 367 2.75 -16.04 -9.60
C THR A 367 1.86 -17.02 -8.82
N LEU A 368 2.02 -18.32 -9.05
CA LEU A 368 1.34 -19.36 -8.27
C LEU A 368 2.06 -19.56 -6.93
N PRO A 369 1.32 -20.00 -5.89
CA PRO A 369 1.95 -20.39 -4.64
C PRO A 369 2.88 -21.57 -4.86
N GLN A 370 4.05 -21.54 -4.23
CA GLN A 370 4.89 -22.72 -4.15
C GLN A 370 4.15 -23.75 -3.30
N LEU A 371 3.87 -24.92 -3.87
CA LEU A 371 3.39 -26.04 -3.07
C LEU A 371 4.58 -26.48 -2.22
N ASP A 372 4.52 -26.22 -0.91
CA ASP A 372 5.41 -26.86 0.05
C ASP A 372 5.45 -28.35 -0.28
N LYS A 373 6.65 -28.88 -0.56
CA LYS A 373 6.82 -30.32 -0.71
C LYS A 373 6.26 -30.95 0.56
N PRO A 374 5.26 -31.84 0.49
CA PRO A 374 4.86 -32.55 1.68
C PRO A 374 6.12 -33.25 2.20
N ASN A 375 6.42 -33.05 3.48
CA ASN A 375 7.37 -33.87 4.23
C ASN A 375 6.87 -35.32 4.17
N LEU A 376 7.11 -35.99 3.05
CA LEU A 376 7.03 -37.42 2.92
C LEU A 376 8.20 -37.97 3.72
N GLN A 377 7.97 -38.16 5.02
CA GLN A 377 8.76 -39.15 5.72
C GLN A 377 8.62 -40.48 4.96
N PRO A 378 9.72 -41.19 4.68
CA PRO A 378 9.67 -42.43 3.94
C PRO A 378 9.00 -43.48 4.83
N VAL A 379 7.67 -43.61 4.73
CA VAL A 379 7.00 -44.82 5.18
C VAL A 379 7.29 -45.87 4.11
N ASN A 380 8.24 -46.74 4.44
CA ASN A 380 8.47 -47.99 3.74
C ASN A 380 7.17 -48.76 3.64
N THR A 381 6.59 -48.87 2.43
CA THR A 381 6.02 -50.13 1.91
C THR A 381 5.67 -50.00 0.43
N VAL A 382 6.55 -50.58 -0.39
CA VAL A 382 6.30 -51.50 -1.52
C VAL A 382 5.30 -51.12 -2.63
N HIS A 383 5.87 -51.03 -3.85
CA HIS A 383 5.31 -51.15 -5.22
C HIS A 383 4.54 -49.97 -5.84
N PHE A 384 5.26 -49.18 -6.66
CA PHE A 384 4.92 -48.86 -8.06
C PHE A 384 6.21 -48.49 -8.84
N PRO A 385 6.46 -49.03 -10.06
CA PRO A 385 7.74 -48.87 -10.75
C PRO A 385 7.87 -47.60 -11.60
N ALA A 386 8.97 -46.89 -11.35
CA ALA A 386 9.87 -46.16 -12.24
C ALA A 386 9.36 -45.53 -13.55
N PHE A 387 9.63 -44.22 -13.73
CA PHE A 387 10.29 -43.70 -14.95
C PHE A 387 11.11 -42.42 -14.67
N MET A 388 12.44 -42.59 -14.72
CA MET A 388 13.57 -41.66 -15.03
C MET A 388 13.67 -40.28 -14.33
N ARG A 389 14.65 -40.04 -13.42
CA ARG A 389 16.10 -39.71 -13.61
C ARG A 389 16.34 -38.51 -14.56
N ALA A 390 17.19 -37.51 -14.32
CA ALA A 390 18.07 -37.13 -13.21
C ALA A 390 18.69 -35.72 -13.53
N ARG A 391 19.27 -35.08 -12.50
CA ARG A 391 20.26 -33.95 -12.51
C ARG A 391 19.71 -32.58 -12.97
N LEU A 392 20.00 -31.45 -12.29
CA LEU A 392 21.29 -30.98 -11.78
C LEU A 392 21.15 -30.15 -10.50
N SER A 393 22.17 -30.27 -9.64
CA SER A 393 22.51 -29.31 -8.60
C SER A 393 22.74 -27.90 -9.17
N ARG A 394 22.27 -26.86 -8.49
CA ARG A 394 22.97 -25.57 -8.47
C ARG A 394 22.63 -24.77 -7.22
N LYS A 395 23.70 -24.48 -6.49
CA LYS A 395 23.94 -23.50 -5.42
C LYS A 395 22.76 -22.61 -5.00
N GLU A 396 22.50 -22.67 -3.70
CA GLU A 396 21.94 -21.55 -2.93
C GLU A 396 22.83 -20.33 -3.14
N ASP A 397 22.33 -19.35 -3.90
CA ASP A 397 22.77 -17.98 -3.80
C ASP A 397 21.61 -17.18 -3.22
N THR A 398 21.93 -16.43 -2.17
CA THR A 398 21.10 -15.46 -1.48
C THR A 398 20.56 -14.42 -2.46
N THR A 399 19.38 -14.64 -3.01
CA THR A 399 18.58 -13.61 -3.68
C THR A 399 17.24 -13.51 -2.99
N ASN A 400 16.95 -12.33 -2.45
CA ASN A 400 15.70 -11.90 -1.83
C ASN A 400 14.49 -12.68 -2.34
N ASN A 401 13.98 -13.61 -1.52
CA ASN A 401 12.68 -14.25 -1.72
C ASN A 401 11.59 -13.20 -1.52
N ILE A 402 11.33 -12.40 -2.55
CA ILE A 402 10.12 -11.58 -2.63
C ILE A 402 8.98 -12.55 -2.89
N LEU A 403 8.29 -12.93 -1.81
CA LEU A 403 7.09 -13.77 -1.80
C LEU A 403 5.97 -13.07 -2.60
N HIS A 404 5.90 -13.34 -3.90
CA HIS A 404 4.71 -13.09 -4.72
C HIS A 404 3.93 -14.40 -4.86
N GLU A 405 3.32 -14.87 -3.77
CA GLU A 405 2.65 -16.18 -3.78
C GLU A 405 1.14 -16.04 -3.99
N GLY A 406 0.66 -16.59 -5.09
CA GLY A 406 -0.75 -16.74 -5.44
C GLY A 406 -1.54 -17.71 -4.55
N SER A 407 -1.05 -18.09 -3.38
CA SER A 407 -1.91 -18.53 -2.29
C SER A 407 -2.03 -17.34 -1.37
N TRP A 408 -3.26 -16.87 -1.17
CA TRP A 408 -3.57 -15.94 -0.10
C TRP A 408 -3.46 -16.64 1.27
N ARG A 409 -2.39 -17.42 1.48
CA ARG A 409 -2.02 -18.00 2.76
C ARG A 409 -1.01 -17.07 3.43
N PRO A 410 -1.22 -16.82 4.73
CA PRO A 410 -0.19 -16.23 5.56
C PRO A 410 1.21 -16.80 5.34
N PRO A 411 2.27 -15.99 5.32
CA PRO A 411 3.61 -16.54 5.53
C PRO A 411 3.69 -17.20 6.92
N ALA A 412 4.62 -18.14 7.10
CA ALA A 412 4.72 -18.95 8.32
C ALA A 412 4.89 -18.14 9.62
N TRP A 413 5.41 -16.92 9.54
CA TRP A 413 5.53 -16.02 10.70
C TRP A 413 4.23 -15.23 11.00
N TRP A 414 3.22 -15.29 10.11
CA TRP A 414 1.95 -14.60 10.25
C TRP A 414 0.86 -15.57 10.74
N GLU A 415 0.97 -16.05 11.97
CA GLU A 415 0.01 -17.00 12.52
C GLU A 415 -1.20 -16.26 13.14
N CYS A 416 -2.33 -16.20 12.41
CA CYS A 416 -3.63 -15.95 13.08
C CYS A 416 -3.87 -17.13 14.03
N ALA A 417 -3.72 -16.91 15.34
CA ALA A 417 -3.92 -17.91 16.40
C ALA A 417 -5.40 -18.35 16.57
N CYS A 418 -6.29 -18.06 15.61
CA CYS A 418 -7.65 -18.57 15.64
C CYS A 418 -7.66 -20.09 15.35
N PRO A 419 -8.49 -20.87 16.08
CA PRO A 419 -8.73 -22.28 15.78
C PRO A 419 -9.16 -22.47 14.33
N GLU A 420 -8.81 -23.61 13.72
CA GLU A 420 -9.08 -23.87 12.30
C GLU A 420 -10.57 -23.71 11.92
N GLU A 421 -11.47 -24.15 12.80
CA GLU A 421 -12.93 -24.01 12.66
C GLU A 421 -13.40 -22.53 12.60
N GLY A 422 -12.62 -21.60 13.16
CA GLY A 422 -12.90 -20.16 13.19
C GLY A 422 -12.15 -19.32 12.14
N ARG A 423 -11.23 -19.91 11.37
CA ARG A 423 -10.36 -19.15 10.44
C ARG A 423 -11.13 -18.45 9.32
N THR A 424 -12.21 -19.03 8.80
CA THR A 424 -13.08 -18.39 7.79
C THR A 424 -13.73 -17.08 8.28
N HIS A 425 -13.81 -16.91 9.60
CA HIS A 425 -14.31 -15.71 10.28
C HIS A 425 -13.22 -14.89 10.98
N CYS A 426 -11.93 -15.29 10.90
CA CYS A 426 -10.81 -14.54 11.47
C CYS A 426 -10.71 -13.17 10.78
N ARG A 427 -10.99 -12.09 11.53
CA ARG A 427 -10.89 -10.70 11.03
C ARG A 427 -9.48 -10.36 10.57
N THR A 428 -8.47 -10.88 11.27
CA THR A 428 -7.05 -10.71 10.95
C THR A 428 -6.70 -11.38 9.62
N LEU A 429 -7.14 -12.64 9.42
CA LEU A 429 -7.02 -13.37 8.15
C LEU A 429 -7.62 -12.57 6.98
N ARG A 430 -8.87 -12.10 7.16
CA ARG A 430 -9.57 -11.28 6.15
C ARG A 430 -8.85 -9.96 5.86
N ARG A 431 -8.23 -9.33 6.87
CA ARG A 431 -7.45 -8.09 6.70
C ARG A 431 -6.26 -8.34 5.78
N TRP A 432 -5.42 -9.31 6.08
CA TRP A 432 -4.25 -9.60 5.24
C TRP A 432 -4.63 -10.04 3.82
N VAL A 433 -5.69 -10.84 3.65
CA VAL A 433 -6.14 -11.21 2.29
C VAL A 433 -6.54 -9.94 1.51
N ARG A 434 -7.17 -8.97 2.18
CA ARG A 434 -7.47 -7.66 1.59
C ARG A 434 -6.20 -6.88 1.29
N ASP A 435 -5.27 -6.79 2.24
CA ASP A 435 -4.03 -6.03 2.09
C ASP A 435 -3.17 -6.58 0.94
N MET A 436 -3.05 -7.91 0.85
CA MET A 436 -2.34 -8.56 -0.24
C MET A 436 -3.06 -8.36 -1.58
N ARG A 437 -4.40 -8.37 -1.60
CA ARG A 437 -5.16 -8.03 -2.80
C ARG A 437 -4.89 -6.59 -3.23
N ASP A 438 -4.84 -5.65 -2.29
CA ASP A 438 -4.56 -4.26 -2.59
C ASP A 438 -3.12 -4.05 -3.08
N VAL A 439 -2.14 -4.81 -2.56
CA VAL A 439 -0.77 -4.86 -3.11
C VAL A 439 -0.80 -5.37 -4.55
N TRP A 440 -1.44 -6.51 -4.81
CA TRP A 440 -1.54 -7.05 -6.17
C TRP A 440 -2.21 -6.05 -7.13
N LEU A 441 -3.34 -5.46 -6.73
CA LEU A 441 -4.03 -4.44 -7.53
C LEU A 441 -3.11 -3.24 -7.85
N THR A 442 -2.25 -2.86 -6.91
CA THR A 442 -1.25 -1.80 -7.14
C THR A 442 -0.21 -2.25 -8.16
N ASP A 443 0.32 -3.47 -8.02
CA ASP A 443 1.37 -4.01 -8.89
C ASP A 443 0.88 -4.17 -10.36
N VAL A 444 -0.37 -4.58 -10.57
CA VAL A 444 -0.98 -4.64 -11.92
C VAL A 444 -1.59 -3.31 -12.37
N GLY A 445 -1.55 -2.27 -11.52
CA GLY A 445 -2.11 -0.94 -11.78
C GLY A 445 -3.62 -0.90 -11.95
N CYS A 446 -4.35 -1.82 -11.31
CA CYS A 446 -5.81 -1.86 -11.21
C CYS A 446 -6.33 -1.29 -9.88
N ASP A 447 -5.48 -0.55 -9.18
CA ASP A 447 -5.79 0.25 -7.99
C ASP A 447 -6.48 1.58 -8.31
N VAL A 448 -6.36 2.05 -9.56
CA VAL A 448 -6.95 3.27 -10.11
C VAL A 448 -7.53 2.98 -11.50
N TRP A 449 -8.49 3.78 -11.95
CA TRP A 449 -8.96 3.71 -13.34
C TRP A 449 -8.04 4.51 -14.27
N GLU A 450 -7.69 3.92 -15.41
CA GLU A 450 -6.88 4.55 -16.45
C GLU A 450 -7.75 4.82 -17.69
N PRO A 451 -7.82 6.06 -18.21
CA PRO A 451 -8.49 6.32 -19.49
C PRO A 451 -7.77 5.60 -20.65
N GLU A 452 -8.54 5.10 -21.63
CA GLU A 452 -7.99 4.36 -22.78
C GLU A 452 -7.16 5.22 -23.75
N PHE A 453 -7.31 6.55 -23.69
CA PHE A 453 -6.51 7.52 -24.45
C PHE A 453 -5.97 8.59 -23.49
N PRO A 454 -4.71 9.05 -23.63
CA PRO A 454 -4.24 10.19 -22.84
C PRO A 454 -5.04 11.44 -23.22
N ALA A 455 -5.54 12.14 -22.20
CA ALA A 455 -6.13 13.47 -22.32
C ALA A 455 -5.06 14.53 -22.58
#